data_AF-H2YCU7-F1
#
_entry.id   AF-H2YCU7-F1
#
_cell.length_a   1.000
_cell.length_b   1.000
_cell.length_c   1.000
_cell.angle_alpha   90.00
_cell.angle_beta   90.00
_cell.angle_gamma   90.00
#
_symmetry.space_group_name_H-M   'P 1'
#
loop_
_entity.id
_entity.type
_entity.pdbx_description
1 polymer ?
#
loop_
_entity_poly.entity_id
_entity_poly.type
_entity_poly.pdbx_seq_one_letter_code
_entity_poly.pdbx_strand_id
1 'polypeptide(L)'
;LVHERVPDKQKYPPLPDIFLDNVPLIPYAFQLAEFCGLFLATMWLLILIFHKHRWRYFSNINLMISPRLISNKLSFFRISQISSKTYRKSMYNSSWERLVRATEIMVGCGMTLTGVHTCGDYMFSGHTAYLTLFNHLITEYTPTKFYRLHTLSWVLNLFGIFFVLAAHEHYSIDVVIAFYITSRIFLYYHMLANTRYTLFISQIWFPLLSYFECNVPGKVPNEYEWPIQLKNLRKRFTLTPK
;
A
#
# COMPACT_ATOMS: atom_id res chain seq x y z
N LEU A 1 -12.90 14.80 -3.27
CA LEU A 1 -13.72 15.85 -2.60
C LEU A 1 -12.91 16.78 -1.69
N VAL A 2 -11.80 16.34 -1.07
CA VAL A 2 -10.88 17.24 -0.33
C VAL A 2 -9.81 17.86 -1.25
N HIS A 3 -9.36 17.14 -2.29
CA HIS A 3 -8.36 17.61 -3.27
C HIS A 3 -8.71 18.87 -4.08
N GLU A 4 -9.98 19.34 -4.03
CA GLU A 4 -10.42 20.54 -4.75
C GLU A 4 -10.30 21.81 -3.88
N ARG A 5 -9.94 21.64 -2.60
CA ARG A 5 -9.89 22.70 -1.58
C ARG A 5 -8.46 23.06 -1.18
N VAL A 6 -7.50 22.84 -2.07
CA VAL A 6 -6.11 23.26 -1.84
C VAL A 6 -6.06 24.80 -1.96
N PRO A 7 -5.52 25.51 -0.96
CA PRO A 7 -5.28 26.95 -1.06
C PRO A 7 -4.40 27.26 -2.26
N ASP A 8 -4.59 28.43 -2.88
CA ASP A 8 -3.73 28.86 -3.98
C ASP A 8 -2.26 28.94 -3.51
N LYS A 9 -1.39 28.13 -4.13
CA LYS A 9 0.04 28.02 -3.79
C LYS A 9 0.79 29.35 -3.97
N GLN A 10 0.24 30.28 -4.76
CA GLN A 10 0.79 31.62 -4.91
C GLN A 10 0.51 32.52 -3.69
N LYS A 11 -0.57 32.26 -2.95
CA LYS A 11 -1.01 33.06 -1.79
C LYS A 11 -0.51 32.50 -0.46
N TYR A 12 -0.34 31.19 -0.38
CA TYR A 12 0.18 30.49 0.80
C TYR A 12 1.33 29.57 0.37
N PRO A 13 2.59 29.98 0.55
CA PRO A 13 3.72 29.12 0.21
C PRO A 13 3.69 27.85 1.06
N PRO A 14 4.21 26.72 0.54
CA PRO A 14 4.32 25.48 1.31
C PRO A 14 5.22 25.69 2.53
N LEU A 15 5.05 24.84 3.54
CA LEU A 15 5.94 24.86 4.70
C LEU A 15 7.38 24.56 4.25
N PRO A 16 8.39 25.19 4.88
CA PRO A 16 9.79 24.92 4.55
C PRO A 16 10.10 23.44 4.79
N ASP A 17 10.72 22.82 3.79
CA ASP A 17 11.08 21.41 3.80
C ASP A 17 12.49 21.26 3.25
N ILE A 18 13.42 20.82 4.10
CA ILE A 18 14.85 20.74 3.81
C ILE A 18 15.13 19.99 2.51
N PHE A 19 14.38 18.93 2.18
CA PHE A 19 14.62 18.19 0.95
C PHE A 19 14.07 18.93 -0.27
N LEU A 20 12.84 19.45 -0.17
CA LEU A 20 12.17 20.14 -1.28
C LEU A 20 12.84 21.48 -1.63
N ASP A 21 13.48 22.11 -0.64
CA ASP A 21 14.22 23.36 -0.82
C ASP A 21 15.59 23.12 -1.51
N ASN A 22 16.12 21.89 -1.44
CA ASN A 22 17.44 21.53 -1.98
C ASN A 22 17.40 20.72 -3.28
N VAL A 23 16.24 20.16 -3.65
CA VAL A 23 16.07 19.33 -4.84
C VAL A 23 15.14 20.03 -5.82
N PRO A 24 15.51 20.17 -7.12
CA PRO A 24 14.60 20.74 -8.10
C PRO A 24 13.45 19.76 -8.39
N LEU A 25 12.25 20.33 -8.60
CA LEU A 25 11.08 19.56 -9.01
C LEU A 25 11.33 18.80 -10.32
N ILE A 26 11.13 17.48 -10.29
CA ILE A 26 11.22 16.64 -11.49
C ILE A 26 9.80 16.24 -11.92
N PRO A 27 9.28 16.74 -13.05
CA PRO A 27 7.85 16.60 -13.40
C PRO A 27 7.42 15.16 -13.69
N TYR A 28 8.34 14.29 -14.12
CA TYR A 28 8.07 12.87 -14.40
C TYR A 28 8.46 11.94 -13.23
N ALA A 29 9.01 12.47 -12.12
CA ALA A 29 9.44 11.63 -10.99
C ALA A 29 8.26 10.87 -10.38
N PHE A 30 7.09 11.48 -10.28
CA PHE A 30 5.92 10.80 -9.73
C PHE A 30 5.55 9.53 -10.54
N GLN A 31 5.58 9.61 -11.87
CA GLN A 31 5.33 8.45 -12.73
C GLN A 31 6.40 7.36 -12.52
N LEU A 32 7.67 7.74 -12.36
CA LEU A 32 8.75 6.79 -12.04
C LEU A 32 8.55 6.10 -10.69
N ALA A 33 8.04 6.82 -9.68
CA ALA A 33 7.69 6.24 -8.38
C ALA A 33 6.57 5.19 -8.53
N GLU A 34 5.56 5.46 -9.36
CA GLU A 34 4.50 4.51 -9.65
C GLU A 34 5.01 3.29 -10.41
N PHE A 35 5.91 3.46 -11.38
CA PHE A 35 6.56 2.33 -12.06
C PHE A 35 7.35 1.45 -11.08
N CYS A 36 8.09 2.03 -10.15
CA CYS A 36 8.78 1.27 -9.09
C CYS A 36 7.77 0.51 -8.23
N GLY A 37 6.65 1.14 -7.89
CA GLY A 37 5.53 0.55 -7.15
C GLY A 37 4.91 -0.66 -7.85
N LEU A 38 4.56 -0.48 -9.13
CA LEU A 38 3.98 -1.54 -9.96
C LEU A 38 4.98 -2.69 -10.17
N PHE A 39 6.26 -2.40 -10.32
CA PHE A 39 7.28 -3.43 -10.42
C PHE A 39 7.37 -4.26 -9.13
N LEU A 40 7.40 -3.62 -7.95
CA LEU A 40 7.35 -4.33 -6.68
C LEU A 40 6.04 -5.12 -6.49
N ALA A 41 4.91 -4.56 -6.88
CA ALA A 41 3.61 -5.23 -6.81
C ALA A 41 3.55 -6.47 -7.73
N THR A 42 4.08 -6.38 -8.95
CA THR A 42 4.15 -7.51 -9.88
C THR A 42 5.10 -8.60 -9.39
N MET A 43 6.28 -8.25 -8.89
CA MET A 43 7.19 -9.20 -8.22
C MET A 43 6.47 -9.92 -7.08
N TRP A 44 5.75 -9.17 -6.24
CA TRP A 44 4.99 -9.74 -5.14
C TRP A 44 3.87 -10.69 -5.62
N LEU A 45 3.11 -10.30 -6.63
CA LEU A 45 2.06 -11.14 -7.22
C LEU A 45 2.63 -12.46 -7.77
N LEU A 46 3.79 -12.41 -8.44
CA LEU A 46 4.45 -13.61 -8.92
C LEU A 46 4.84 -14.54 -7.76
N ILE A 47 5.46 -14.01 -6.71
CA ILE A 47 5.80 -14.78 -5.50
C ILE A 47 4.54 -15.43 -4.91
N LEU A 48 3.45 -14.67 -4.80
CA LEU A 48 2.18 -15.14 -4.25
C LEU A 48 1.57 -16.27 -5.09
N ILE A 49 1.63 -16.20 -6.42
CA ILE A 49 1.10 -17.25 -7.32
C ILE A 49 1.83 -18.58 -7.12
N PHE A 50 3.16 -18.55 -6.98
CA PHE A 50 3.98 -19.74 -6.80
C PHE A 50 4.04 -20.24 -5.35
N HIS A 51 3.53 -19.47 -4.38
CA HIS A 51 3.59 -19.89 -3.00
C HIS A 51 2.49 -20.92 -2.67
N LYS A 52 2.88 -22.03 -2.03
CA LYS A 52 1.96 -23.08 -1.56
C LYS A 52 0.86 -22.56 -0.63
N HIS A 53 1.16 -21.54 0.19
CA HIS A 53 0.21 -20.96 1.15
C HIS A 53 -0.41 -19.63 0.66
N ARG A 54 -0.59 -19.46 -0.65
CA ARG A 54 -1.05 -18.20 -1.31
C ARG A 54 -2.26 -17.53 -0.67
N TRP A 55 -3.29 -18.28 -0.27
CA TRP A 55 -4.50 -17.69 0.33
C TRP A 55 -4.27 -17.08 1.69
N ARG A 56 -3.28 -17.57 2.41
CA ARG A 56 -2.93 -17.02 3.68
C ARG A 56 -2.19 -15.69 3.53
N TYR A 57 -1.18 -15.64 2.68
CA TYR A 57 -0.44 -14.40 2.47
C TYR A 57 -1.34 -13.29 1.89
N PHE A 58 -2.32 -13.66 1.06
CA PHE A 58 -3.36 -12.75 0.61
C PHE A 58 -4.19 -12.19 1.78
N SER A 59 -4.66 -13.05 2.70
CA SER A 59 -5.38 -12.62 3.90
C SER A 59 -4.54 -11.75 4.83
N ASN A 60 -3.26 -12.06 5.00
CA ASN A 60 -2.32 -11.30 5.82
C ASN A 60 -2.15 -9.87 5.29
N ILE A 61 -2.02 -9.73 3.97
CA ILE A 61 -1.94 -8.42 3.32
C ILE A 61 -3.23 -7.63 3.51
N ASN A 62 -4.37 -8.26 3.29
CA ASN A 62 -5.66 -7.60 3.48
C ASN A 62 -5.82 -7.13 4.93
N LEU A 63 -5.36 -7.90 5.92
CA LEU A 63 -5.39 -7.50 7.32
C LEU A 63 -4.42 -6.34 7.62
N MET A 64 -3.27 -6.26 6.96
CA MET A 64 -2.31 -5.16 7.14
C MET A 64 -2.73 -3.86 6.41
N ILE A 65 -3.47 -4.00 5.30
CA ILE A 65 -4.04 -2.87 4.55
C ILE A 65 -5.36 -2.38 5.18
N SER A 66 -6.13 -3.25 5.83
CA SER A 66 -7.46 -2.93 6.40
C SER A 66 -7.47 -1.77 7.42
N PRO A 67 -6.48 -1.61 8.32
CA PRO A 67 -6.39 -0.43 9.19
C PRO A 67 -6.30 0.88 8.41
N ARG A 68 -5.78 0.88 7.17
CA ARG A 68 -5.73 2.08 6.31
C ARG A 68 -7.12 2.48 5.82
N LEU A 69 -8.01 1.52 5.58
CA LEU A 69 -9.41 1.80 5.20
C LEU A 69 -10.25 2.34 6.37
N ILE A 70 -9.94 1.91 7.60
CA ILE A 70 -10.64 2.36 8.82
C ILE A 70 -10.07 3.70 9.31
N SER A 71 -8.76 3.93 9.20
CA SER A 71 -8.12 5.21 9.53
C SER A 71 -8.53 6.35 8.58
N ASN A 72 -8.88 6.03 7.31
CA ASN A 72 -9.51 7.01 6.41
C ASN A 72 -10.90 7.48 6.89
N LYS A 73 -11.57 6.75 7.79
CA LYS A 73 -12.77 7.24 8.48
C LYS A 73 -12.44 8.06 9.74
N LEU A 74 -11.28 7.82 10.38
CA LEU A 74 -10.90 8.47 11.64
C LEU A 74 -9.99 9.70 11.47
N SER A 75 -9.35 9.88 10.31
CA SER A 75 -8.58 11.09 9.97
C SER A 75 -9.45 12.29 9.57
N PHE A 76 -10.78 12.14 9.60
CA PHE A 76 -11.70 13.28 9.44
C PHE A 76 -11.62 14.30 10.58
N PHE A 77 -10.90 14.03 11.68
CA PHE A 77 -10.91 14.87 12.89
C PHE A 77 -9.68 15.76 13.14
N ARG A 78 -8.66 15.77 12.26
CA ARG A 78 -7.54 16.75 12.31
C ARG A 78 -7.11 16.99 10.86
N ILE A 79 -7.53 18.04 10.16
CA ILE A 79 -7.20 19.45 10.38
C ILE A 79 -8.45 20.27 10.00
N SER A 80 -9.27 20.60 10.99
CA SER A 80 -10.21 21.72 10.90
C SER A 80 -9.57 22.88 11.65
N GLN A 81 -8.59 23.54 11.05
CA GLN A 81 -8.15 24.84 11.52
C GLN A 81 -8.12 25.84 10.36
N ILE A 82 -9.10 26.74 10.42
CA ILE A 82 -9.03 28.16 10.07
C ILE A 82 -9.18 28.49 8.57
N SER A 83 -10.46 28.72 8.23
CA SER A 83 -11.00 29.88 7.50
C SER A 83 -10.12 30.56 6.44
N SER A 84 -10.57 30.52 5.18
CA SER A 84 -11.08 31.74 4.56
C SER A 84 -11.89 31.46 3.29
N LYS A 85 -12.97 32.23 3.16
CA LYS A 85 -13.94 32.24 2.07
C LYS A 85 -13.26 32.33 0.70
N THR A 86 -13.30 31.29 -0.12
CA THR A 86 -13.41 31.42 -1.58
C THR A 86 -14.10 30.16 -2.11
N TYR A 87 -15.39 30.30 -2.38
CA TYR A 87 -16.23 29.27 -2.99
C TYR A 87 -15.74 29.01 -4.43
N ARG A 88 -14.98 27.94 -4.66
CA ARG A 88 -14.96 27.30 -5.99
C ARG A 88 -16.10 26.29 -6.00
N LYS A 89 -17.17 26.65 -6.72
CA LYS A 89 -18.40 25.88 -6.86
C LYS A 89 -18.04 24.46 -7.33
N SER A 90 -18.43 23.45 -6.54
CA SER A 90 -18.40 22.04 -6.91
C SER A 90 -18.94 21.88 -8.33
N MET A 91 -18.11 21.46 -9.28
CA MET A 91 -18.48 21.34 -10.70
C MET A 91 -19.42 20.14 -10.97
N TYR A 92 -19.70 19.32 -9.95
CA TYR A 92 -20.51 18.12 -10.04
C TYR A 92 -21.79 18.25 -9.22
N ASN A 93 -22.92 18.37 -9.91
CA ASN A 93 -24.23 18.59 -9.30
C ASN A 93 -25.03 17.28 -9.10
N SER A 94 -24.67 16.18 -9.77
CA SER A 94 -25.43 14.93 -9.72
C SER A 94 -24.73 13.83 -8.92
N SER A 95 -25.51 13.08 -8.12
CA SER A 95 -25.04 11.89 -7.38
C SER A 95 -24.50 10.80 -8.30
N TRP A 96 -24.97 10.74 -9.55
CA TRP A 96 -24.50 9.78 -10.55
C TRP A 96 -23.06 10.07 -11.01
N GLU A 97 -22.73 11.34 -11.28
CA GLU A 97 -21.38 11.75 -11.64
C GLU A 97 -20.38 11.49 -10.51
N ARG A 98 -20.83 11.62 -9.26
CA ARG A 98 -20.02 11.27 -8.08
C ARG A 98 -19.77 9.76 -7.98
N LEU A 99 -20.76 8.94 -8.32
CA LEU A 99 -20.60 7.48 -8.37
C LEU A 99 -19.67 7.05 -9.50
N VAL A 100 -19.85 7.57 -10.71
CA VAL A 100 -18.97 7.28 -11.86
C VAL A 100 -17.53 7.68 -11.53
N ARG A 101 -17.32 8.85 -10.94
CA ARG A 101 -15.99 9.28 -10.49
C ARG A 101 -15.42 8.39 -9.38
N ALA A 102 -16.24 7.96 -8.42
CA ALA A 102 -15.81 7.02 -7.39
C ALA A 102 -15.42 5.66 -8.00
N THR A 103 -16.14 5.19 -9.01
CA THR A 103 -15.79 3.95 -9.73
C THR A 103 -14.50 4.11 -10.54
N GLU A 104 -14.28 5.24 -11.21
CA GLU A 104 -13.01 5.53 -11.90
C GLU A 104 -11.83 5.54 -10.92
N ILE A 105 -12.00 6.15 -9.75
CA ILE A 105 -10.98 6.16 -8.69
C ILE A 105 -10.70 4.74 -8.16
N MET A 106 -11.75 3.94 -7.95
CA MET A 106 -11.61 2.56 -7.50
C MET A 106 -10.91 1.69 -8.54
N VAL A 107 -11.28 1.81 -9.82
CA VAL A 107 -10.69 1.05 -10.93
C VAL A 107 -9.25 1.50 -11.20
N GLY A 108 -8.96 2.79 -11.07
CA GLY A 108 -7.61 3.35 -11.23
C GLY A 108 -6.68 3.10 -10.05
N CYS A 109 -7.15 2.46 -8.96
CA CYS A 109 -6.43 2.29 -7.70
C CYS A 109 -5.82 3.59 -7.13
N GLY A 110 -6.33 4.76 -7.53
CA GLY A 110 -5.77 6.06 -7.17
C GLY A 110 -4.41 6.40 -7.79
N MET A 111 -4.02 5.75 -8.89
CA MET A 111 -2.76 5.99 -9.61
C MET A 111 -2.91 7.10 -10.65
N THR A 112 -1.93 8.01 -10.70
CA THR A 112 -1.84 9.09 -11.69
C THR A 112 -1.59 8.59 -13.11
N LEU A 113 -0.99 7.41 -13.29
CA LEU A 113 -0.92 6.67 -14.57
C LEU A 113 -2.30 6.44 -15.22
N THR A 114 -3.37 6.40 -14.44
CA THR A 114 -4.75 6.23 -14.94
C THR A 114 -5.51 7.55 -15.15
N GLY A 115 -4.82 8.69 -15.04
CA GLY A 115 -5.41 10.03 -15.13
C GLY A 115 -6.18 10.46 -13.89
N VAL A 116 -6.07 9.69 -12.79
CA VAL A 116 -6.73 9.96 -11.52
C VAL A 116 -5.71 10.55 -10.54
N HIS A 117 -5.75 11.86 -10.34
CA HIS A 117 -4.97 12.55 -9.33
C HIS A 117 -5.72 12.53 -7.98
N THR A 118 -5.58 11.46 -7.20
CA THR A 118 -6.20 11.37 -5.86
C THR A 118 -5.30 11.84 -4.71
N CYS A 119 -4.05 12.22 -5.00
CA CYS A 119 -3.06 12.67 -4.03
C CYS A 119 -3.25 14.11 -3.53
N GLY A 120 -4.49 14.54 -3.28
CA GLY A 120 -4.73 15.85 -2.65
C GLY A 120 -4.48 15.78 -1.15
N ASP A 121 -3.57 16.61 -0.63
CA ASP A 121 -3.36 17.02 0.78
C ASP A 121 -3.58 15.95 1.88
N TYR A 122 -3.37 14.67 1.59
CA TYR A 122 -3.39 13.63 2.61
C TYR A 122 -2.00 13.52 3.22
N MET A 123 -1.91 13.84 4.52
CA MET A 123 -0.72 13.74 5.40
C MET A 123 -0.03 12.35 5.41
N PHE A 124 -0.62 11.33 4.76
CA PHE A 124 -0.08 9.98 4.70
C PHE A 124 0.21 9.58 3.25
N SER A 125 1.50 9.44 2.91
CA SER A 125 1.94 9.00 1.58
C SER A 125 1.57 7.52 1.36
N GLY A 126 0.41 7.28 0.76
CA GLY A 126 -0.02 5.95 0.35
C GLY A 126 1.00 5.27 -0.56
N HIS A 127 1.71 6.08 -1.38
CA HIS A 127 2.77 5.64 -2.29
C HIS A 127 3.96 5.03 -1.54
N THR A 128 4.51 5.77 -0.59
CA THR A 128 5.57 5.26 0.31
C THR A 128 5.10 4.05 1.10
N ALA A 129 3.85 4.05 1.54
CA ALA A 129 3.28 3.00 2.37
C ALA A 129 3.05 1.67 1.63
N TYR A 130 2.72 1.68 0.32
CA TYR A 130 2.66 0.44 -0.46
C TYR A 130 4.05 -0.01 -0.95
N LEU A 131 4.94 0.92 -1.32
CA LEU A 131 6.32 0.61 -1.72
C LEU A 131 7.04 -0.16 -0.60
N THR A 132 6.99 0.40 0.61
CA THR A 132 7.61 -0.19 1.80
C THR A 132 6.98 -1.54 2.15
N LEU A 133 5.65 -1.63 2.04
CA LEU A 133 4.92 -2.87 2.33
C LEU A 133 5.31 -3.99 1.36
N PHE A 134 5.30 -3.76 0.04
CA PHE A 134 5.70 -4.77 -0.93
C PHE A 134 7.16 -5.19 -0.75
N ASN A 135 8.06 -4.25 -0.48
CA ASN A 135 9.46 -4.57 -0.19
C ASN A 135 9.59 -5.49 1.04
N HIS A 136 8.87 -5.21 2.13
CA HIS A 136 8.89 -6.05 3.32
C HIS A 136 8.26 -7.43 3.07
N LEU A 137 7.15 -7.49 2.33
CA LEU A 137 6.48 -8.75 1.94
C LEU A 137 7.42 -9.63 1.11
N ILE A 138 8.10 -9.06 0.11
CA ILE A 138 9.07 -9.77 -0.72
C ILE A 138 10.19 -10.33 0.16
N THR A 139 10.72 -9.53 1.08
CA THR A 139 11.84 -9.95 1.95
C THR A 139 11.43 -11.06 2.93
N GLU A 140 10.25 -10.97 3.54
CA GLU A 140 9.79 -11.93 4.56
C GLU A 140 9.34 -13.28 3.96
N TYR A 141 8.61 -13.22 2.85
CA TYR A 141 7.98 -14.40 2.24
C TYR A 141 8.81 -15.01 1.10
N THR A 142 10.09 -14.65 1.02
CA THR A 142 11.04 -15.36 0.14
C THR A 142 12.26 -15.88 0.92
N PRO A 143 12.83 -17.04 0.52
CA PRO A 143 14.01 -17.59 1.18
C PRO A 143 15.18 -16.62 1.15
N THR A 144 15.99 -16.64 2.22
CA THR A 144 17.24 -15.86 2.33
C THR A 144 18.25 -16.11 1.21
N LYS A 145 18.14 -17.26 0.52
CA LYS A 145 18.95 -17.60 -0.66
C LYS A 145 18.73 -16.65 -1.83
N PHE A 146 17.56 -16.00 -1.93
CA PHE A 146 17.24 -15.05 -2.99
C PHE A 146 17.68 -13.61 -2.66
N TYR A 147 18.91 -13.45 -2.16
CA TYR A 147 19.45 -12.14 -1.76
C TYR A 147 19.40 -11.10 -2.89
N ARG A 148 19.60 -11.51 -4.16
CA ARG A 148 19.50 -10.59 -5.31
C ARG A 148 18.11 -9.97 -5.43
N LEU A 149 17.07 -10.76 -5.17
CA LEU A 149 15.67 -10.32 -5.19
C LEU A 149 15.43 -9.31 -4.07
N HIS A 150 15.95 -9.59 -2.86
CA HIS A 150 15.85 -8.70 -1.71
C HIS A 150 16.60 -7.40 -1.96
N THR A 151 17.83 -7.46 -2.46
CA THR A 151 18.60 -6.26 -2.79
C THR A 151 17.85 -5.42 -3.83
N LEU A 152 17.32 -6.04 -4.88
CA LEU A 152 16.52 -5.35 -5.88
C LEU A 152 15.27 -4.69 -5.27
N SER A 153 14.55 -5.38 -4.38
CA SER A 153 13.35 -4.82 -3.76
C SER A 153 13.66 -3.63 -2.86
N TRP A 154 14.77 -3.68 -2.11
CA TRP A 154 15.24 -2.57 -1.29
C TRP A 154 15.71 -1.38 -2.12
N VAL A 155 16.42 -1.63 -3.22
CA VAL A 155 16.86 -0.60 -4.17
C VAL A 155 15.66 0.09 -4.82
N LEU A 156 14.67 -0.67 -5.29
CA LEU A 156 13.44 -0.12 -5.86
C LEU A 156 12.62 0.66 -4.84
N ASN A 157 12.57 0.21 -3.59
CA ASN A 157 11.92 0.95 -2.52
C ASN A 157 12.62 2.29 -2.25
N LEU A 158 13.95 2.32 -2.22
CA LEU A 158 14.73 3.54 -2.03
C LEU A 158 14.52 4.53 -3.19
N PHE A 159 14.62 4.05 -4.44
CA PHE A 159 14.37 4.88 -5.61
C PHE A 159 12.92 5.36 -5.69
N GLY A 160 11.96 4.49 -5.38
CA GLY A 160 10.54 4.86 -5.32
C GLY A 160 10.29 5.99 -4.31
N ILE A 161 10.86 5.88 -3.10
CA ILE A 161 10.78 6.93 -2.07
C ILE A 161 11.44 8.24 -2.55
N PHE A 162 12.63 8.14 -3.16
CA PHE A 162 13.31 9.31 -3.72
C PHE A 162 12.46 10.00 -4.79
N PHE A 163 11.85 9.24 -5.70
CA PHE A 163 10.99 9.78 -6.76
C PHE A 163 9.68 10.39 -6.23
N VAL A 164 9.11 9.83 -5.15
CA VAL A 164 7.97 10.46 -4.44
C VAL A 164 8.37 11.84 -3.90
N LEU A 165 9.55 11.95 -3.29
CA LEU A 165 10.05 13.23 -2.78
C LEU A 165 10.37 14.21 -3.91
N ALA A 166 11.04 13.76 -4.97
CA ALA A 166 11.43 14.59 -6.11
C ALA A 166 10.23 15.13 -6.94
N ALA A 167 9.04 14.56 -6.76
CA ALA A 167 7.80 15.06 -7.34
C ALA A 167 7.21 16.25 -6.56
N HIS A 168 7.68 16.53 -5.33
CA HIS A 168 7.20 17.60 -4.44
C HIS A 168 5.69 17.54 -4.16
N GLU A 169 5.07 16.36 -4.30
CA GLU A 169 3.66 16.14 -4.01
C GLU A 169 3.40 15.84 -2.53
N HIS A 170 4.45 15.46 -1.78
CA HIS A 170 4.39 15.15 -0.35
C HIS A 170 5.55 15.81 0.40
N TYR A 171 5.31 16.22 1.64
CA TYR A 171 6.38 16.63 2.54
C TYR A 171 7.28 15.44 2.89
N SER A 172 8.57 15.71 3.06
CA SER A 172 9.57 14.72 3.45
C SER A 172 9.22 14.06 4.78
N ILE A 173 8.65 14.82 5.71
CA ILE A 173 8.20 14.30 6.99
C ILE A 173 7.09 13.25 6.82
N ASP A 174 6.15 13.46 5.89
CA ASP A 174 5.05 12.53 5.62
C ASP A 174 5.58 11.21 5.06
N VAL A 175 6.59 11.28 4.20
CA VAL A 175 7.28 10.11 3.61
C VAL A 175 8.04 9.34 4.69
N VAL A 176 8.79 10.01 5.55
CA VAL A 176 9.53 9.37 6.67
C VAL A 176 8.56 8.71 7.66
N ILE A 177 7.49 9.40 8.04
CA ILE A 177 6.45 8.86 8.93
C ILE A 177 5.76 7.66 8.28
N ALA A 178 5.41 7.73 6.99
CA ALA A 178 4.78 6.61 6.28
C ALA A 178 5.68 5.38 6.20
N PHE A 179 6.98 5.57 5.90
CA PHE A 179 7.98 4.50 5.93
C PHE A 179 8.10 3.88 7.33
N TYR A 180 8.21 4.72 8.37
CA TYR A 180 8.36 4.27 9.75
C TYR A 180 7.13 3.48 10.24
N ILE A 181 5.93 4.06 10.11
CA ILE A 181 4.68 3.43 10.55
C ILE A 181 4.46 2.12 9.80
N THR A 182 4.67 2.09 8.48
CA THR A 182 4.50 0.86 7.69
C THR A 182 5.46 -0.23 8.13
N SER A 183 6.74 0.10 8.33
CA SER A 183 7.76 -0.85 8.79
C SER A 183 7.43 -1.39 10.20
N ARG A 184 6.94 -0.53 11.11
CA ARG A 184 6.55 -0.92 12.48
C ARG A 184 5.30 -1.79 12.50
N ILE A 185 4.26 -1.43 11.76
CA ILE A 185 3.05 -2.27 11.63
C ILE A 185 3.44 -3.64 11.08
N PHE A 186 4.32 -3.68 10.08
CA PHE A 186 4.81 -4.95 9.52
C PHE A 186 5.54 -5.81 10.55
N LEU A 187 6.48 -5.21 11.29
CA LEU A 187 7.24 -5.90 12.32
C LEU A 187 6.34 -6.42 13.45
N TYR A 188 5.45 -5.57 13.98
CA TYR A 188 4.56 -5.93 15.07
C TYR A 188 3.57 -7.01 14.66
N TYR A 189 3.04 -6.93 13.44
CA TYR A 189 2.17 -7.99 12.90
C TYR A 189 2.89 -9.35 12.91
N HIS A 190 4.10 -9.44 12.35
CA HIS A 190 4.84 -10.71 12.30
C HIS A 190 5.31 -11.17 13.69
N MET A 191 5.65 -10.26 14.59
CA MET A 191 5.96 -10.58 15.98
C MET A 191 4.76 -11.22 16.69
N LEU A 192 3.58 -10.64 16.52
CA LEU A 192 2.33 -11.14 17.10
C LEU A 192 1.92 -12.48 16.48
N ALA A 193 1.93 -12.58 15.14
CA ALA A 193 1.52 -13.79 14.42
C ALA A 193 2.44 -15.00 14.70
N ASN A 194 3.74 -14.76 14.87
CA ASN A 194 4.71 -15.83 15.11
C ASN A 194 4.84 -16.24 16.59
N THR A 195 4.27 -15.48 17.53
CA THR A 195 4.39 -15.75 18.98
C THR A 195 3.04 -16.16 19.57
N ARG A 196 2.88 -17.45 19.87
CA ARG A 196 1.61 -18.02 20.38
C ARG A 196 1.09 -17.39 21.67
N TYR A 197 2.00 -17.08 22.59
CA TYR A 197 1.64 -16.40 23.85
C TYR A 197 1.00 -15.03 23.59
N THR A 198 1.55 -14.29 22.62
CA THR A 198 1.07 -12.95 22.29
C THR A 198 -0.23 -12.97 21.49
N LEU A 199 -0.52 -14.05 20.74
CA LEU A 199 -1.82 -14.24 20.10
C LEU A 199 -2.97 -14.28 21.11
N PHE A 200 -2.79 -14.96 22.25
CA PHE A 200 -3.81 -15.02 23.31
C PHE A 200 -4.12 -13.62 23.87
N ILE A 201 -3.09 -12.82 24.17
CA ILE A 201 -3.27 -11.44 24.65
C ILE A 201 -3.89 -10.54 23.55
N SER A 202 -3.52 -10.79 22.29
CA SER A 202 -4.04 -10.04 21.15
C SER A 202 -5.51 -10.32 20.83
N GLN A 203 -6.14 -11.36 21.40
CA GLN A 203 -7.57 -11.64 21.19
C GLN A 203 -8.48 -10.48 21.60
N ILE A 204 -8.09 -9.75 22.67
CA ILE A 204 -8.88 -8.66 23.21
C ILE A 204 -8.72 -7.40 22.34
N TRP A 205 -7.49 -7.08 21.92
CA TRP A 205 -7.17 -5.85 21.21
C TRP A 205 -7.26 -5.96 19.68
N PHE A 206 -7.06 -7.16 19.15
CA PHE A 206 -6.97 -7.48 17.72
C PHE A 206 -7.72 -8.78 17.40
N PRO A 207 -9.06 -8.81 17.53
CA PRO A 207 -9.86 -10.01 17.33
C PRO A 207 -9.74 -10.58 15.90
N LEU A 208 -9.62 -9.71 14.89
CA LEU A 208 -9.38 -10.12 13.50
C LEU A 208 -8.04 -10.85 13.34
N LEU A 209 -6.98 -10.35 13.97
CA LEU A 209 -5.66 -10.99 13.94
C LEU A 209 -5.74 -12.39 14.56
N SER A 210 -6.36 -12.52 15.73
CA SER A 210 -6.51 -13.83 16.35
C SER A 210 -7.38 -14.77 15.52
N TYR A 211 -8.40 -14.27 14.81
CA TYR A 211 -9.24 -15.11 13.95
C TYR A 211 -8.46 -15.68 12.77
N PHE A 212 -7.63 -14.87 12.10
CA PHE A 212 -6.83 -15.32 10.96
C PHE A 212 -5.63 -16.21 11.37
N GLU A 213 -5.07 -16.01 12.58
CA GLU A 213 -3.83 -16.67 13.02
C GLU A 213 -4.03 -17.81 14.05
N CYS A 214 -5.27 -18.09 14.52
CA CYS A 214 -5.52 -19.09 15.57
C CYS A 214 -5.01 -20.50 15.21
N ASN A 215 -5.20 -20.92 13.96
CA ASN A 215 -4.92 -22.28 13.51
C ASN A 215 -3.47 -22.52 13.07
N VAL A 216 -2.54 -21.61 13.37
CA VAL A 216 -1.20 -21.66 12.79
C VAL A 216 -0.12 -21.88 13.84
N PRO A 217 0.60 -23.02 13.82
CA PRO A 217 1.60 -23.35 14.84
C PRO A 217 2.75 -22.33 14.96
N GLY A 218 3.12 -21.62 13.90
CA GLY A 218 4.15 -20.58 13.93
C GLY A 218 4.46 -20.02 12.53
N LYS A 219 5.71 -19.56 12.32
CA LYS A 219 6.15 -19.01 11.03
C LYS A 219 5.95 -20.02 9.89
N VAL A 220 5.28 -19.58 8.84
CA VAL A 220 4.99 -20.41 7.66
C VAL A 220 6.29 -20.65 6.87
N PRO A 221 6.60 -21.90 6.49
CA PRO A 221 7.77 -22.17 5.68
C PRO A 221 7.60 -21.61 4.26
N ASN A 222 8.68 -21.06 3.71
CA ASN A 222 8.71 -20.53 2.35
C ASN A 222 8.80 -21.68 1.33
N GLU A 223 7.68 -22.37 1.13
CA GLU A 223 7.50 -23.47 0.17
C GLU A 223 6.75 -23.00 -1.09
N TYR A 224 7.31 -23.34 -2.26
CA TYR A 224 6.76 -23.00 -3.56
C TYR A 224 6.22 -24.23 -4.28
N GLU A 225 5.06 -24.09 -4.90
CA GLU A 225 4.45 -25.11 -5.75
C GLU A 225 3.99 -24.48 -7.07
N TRP A 226 3.91 -25.29 -8.13
CA TRP A 226 3.31 -24.82 -9.36
C TRP A 226 1.80 -24.63 -9.15
N PRO A 227 1.21 -23.48 -9.51
CA PRO A 227 -0.20 -23.19 -9.26
C PRO A 227 -1.13 -24.19 -9.97
N ILE A 228 -0.66 -24.75 -11.09
CA ILE A 228 -1.36 -25.77 -11.87
C ILE A 228 -0.73 -27.13 -11.55
N GLN A 229 -1.32 -27.86 -10.60
CA GLN A 229 -0.96 -29.26 -10.42
C GLN A 229 -1.45 -30.05 -11.66
N LEU A 230 -0.54 -30.37 -12.60
CA LEU A 230 -0.86 -31.14 -13.82
C LEU A 230 -1.61 -32.46 -13.54
N LYS A 231 -1.46 -33.02 -12.32
CA LYS A 231 -2.21 -34.20 -11.87
C LYS A 231 -3.73 -33.96 -11.80
N ASN A 232 -4.18 -32.75 -11.48
CA ASN A 232 -5.60 -32.39 -11.43
C ASN A 232 -6.18 -32.15 -12.83
N LEU A 233 -5.38 -31.66 -13.77
CA LEU A 233 -5.77 -31.58 -15.18
C LEU A 233 -5.97 -32.98 -15.76
N ARG A 234 -5.03 -33.91 -15.53
CA ARG A 234 -5.16 -35.30 -15.99
C ARG A 234 -6.41 -35.98 -15.43
N LYS A 235 -6.73 -35.79 -14.14
CA LYS A 235 -7.99 -36.28 -13.54
C LYS A 235 -9.24 -35.64 -14.17
N ARG A 236 -9.20 -34.35 -14.50
CA ARG A 236 -10.32 -33.64 -15.17
C ARG A 236 -10.55 -34.14 -16.60
N PHE A 237 -9.50 -34.49 -17.33
CA PHE A 237 -9.59 -35.09 -18.67
C PHE A 237 -9.92 -36.60 -18.64
N THR A 238 -9.61 -37.33 -17.56
CA THR A 238 -9.97 -38.75 -17.43
C THR A 238 -11.35 -38.99 -16.78
N LEU A 239 -11.98 -37.97 -16.19
CA LEU A 239 -13.34 -38.05 -15.63
C LEU A 239 -14.44 -37.67 -16.64
N THR A 240 -14.09 -37.49 -17.91
CA THR A 240 -15.04 -37.46 -19.03
C THR A 240 -14.86 -38.73 -19.87
N PRO A 241 -15.39 -39.87 -19.41
CA PRO A 241 -16.24 -40.65 -20.30
C PRO A 241 -17.44 -41.26 -19.55
N LYS A 242 -18.60 -40.62 -19.66
CA LYS A 242 -19.91 -41.15 -20.08
C LYS A 242 -21.01 -40.17 -19.72
#